data_AF-A0AAW4RUB6-F1
#
_entry.id   AF-A0AAW4RUB6-F1
#
_cell.length_a   1.000
_cell.length_b   1.000
_cell.length_c   1.000
_cell.angle_alpha   90.00
_cell.angle_beta   90.00
_cell.angle_gamma   90.00
#
_symmetry.space_group_name_H-M   'P 1'
#
loop_
_entity.id
_entity.type
_entity.pdbx_description
1 polymer ?
#
loop_
_entity_poly.entity_id
_entity_poly.type
_entity_poly.pdbx_seq_one_letter_code
_entity_poly.pdbx_strand_id
1 'polypeptide(L)'
;MRFQRHLHLLAAALLAAFAATIAFVIPSFMQIEETINIVVITQGLNLTMTTFMVATAHAVLLGLPLYLLISRKRSHVGIAACALGGFAVGAMPFGVLALISMIGGGTPTTINWFNGAPPPFGWIEYVSTLGLLGSLGLVGGLTFWAAIRISGSDERSWRVVSAAVLLTCGVFVLPVVVRDKSCHNLFRDSRTPVRLQVHANLRVPPEEWKKLEQTFADFGQAQALSIRRNVHSQDGNVIWRSVSLCNDAGISISVDDEPWLARIHPTRADEGMTLSIYSLRSGWDWKPLTRHLLGELEKIWPEKTTFRGLSGQILLFEDAMKGRP
;
A
#
# COMPACT_ATOMS: atom_id res chain seq x y z
N MET A 1 27.33 -23.27 -22.78
CA MET A 1 27.86 -21.89 -22.89
C MET A 1 26.78 -20.85 -23.21
N ARG A 2 26.03 -20.92 -24.34
CA ARG A 2 24.98 -19.92 -24.66
C ARG A 2 23.85 -19.83 -23.61
N PHE A 3 23.33 -20.96 -23.14
CA PHE A 3 22.26 -21.01 -22.13
C PHE A 3 22.65 -20.30 -20.82
N GLN A 4 23.84 -20.60 -20.30
CA GLN A 4 24.36 -20.01 -19.07
C GLN A 4 24.53 -18.48 -19.17
N ARG A 5 25.01 -17.98 -20.32
CA ARG A 5 25.08 -16.54 -20.60
C ARG A 5 23.69 -15.88 -20.57
N HIS A 6 22.68 -16.49 -21.19
CA HIS A 6 21.31 -15.97 -21.15
C HIS A 6 20.74 -15.96 -19.74
N LEU A 7 21.01 -17.00 -18.94
CA LEU A 7 20.60 -17.07 -17.54
C LEU A 7 21.22 -15.96 -16.69
N HIS A 8 22.51 -15.67 -16.85
CA HIS A 8 23.18 -14.57 -16.16
C HIS A 8 22.61 -13.20 -16.55
N LEU A 9 22.31 -12.98 -17.82
CA LEU A 9 21.68 -11.73 -18.28
C LEU A 9 20.28 -11.56 -17.69
N LEU A 10 19.48 -12.62 -17.64
CA LEU A 10 18.17 -12.60 -17.01
C LEU A 10 18.29 -12.31 -15.50
N ALA A 11 19.22 -12.97 -14.81
CA ALA A 11 19.47 -12.72 -13.38
C ALA A 11 19.91 -11.27 -13.12
N ALA A 12 20.79 -10.72 -13.94
CA ALA A 12 21.20 -9.31 -13.86
C ALA A 12 20.02 -8.36 -14.10
N ALA A 13 19.12 -8.67 -15.03
CA ALA A 13 17.91 -7.90 -15.29
C ALA A 13 16.93 -7.93 -14.10
N LEU A 14 16.76 -9.09 -13.46
CA LEU A 14 15.94 -9.24 -12.26
C LEU A 14 16.52 -8.45 -11.07
N LEU A 15 17.83 -8.46 -10.87
CA LEU A 15 18.49 -7.63 -9.84
C LEU A 15 18.34 -6.14 -10.13
N ALA A 16 18.44 -5.73 -11.39
CA ALA A 16 18.19 -4.36 -11.81
C ALA A 16 16.75 -3.92 -11.50
N ALA A 17 15.77 -4.77 -11.83
CA ALA A 17 14.36 -4.53 -11.50
C ALA A 17 14.13 -4.44 -9.99
N PHE A 18 14.77 -5.31 -9.21
CA PHE A 18 14.69 -5.29 -7.75
C PHE A 18 15.27 -3.99 -7.16
N ALA A 19 16.45 -3.56 -7.62
CA ALA A 19 17.08 -2.32 -7.15
C ALA A 19 16.24 -1.09 -7.49
N ALA A 20 15.69 -1.01 -8.71
CA ALA A 20 14.78 0.06 -9.09
C ALA A 20 13.49 0.06 -8.24
N THR A 21 12.98 -1.13 -7.90
CA THR A 21 11.82 -1.29 -7.02
C THR A 21 12.11 -0.74 -5.63
N ILE A 22 13.23 -1.11 -5.02
CA ILE A 22 13.62 -0.61 -3.70
C ILE A 22 13.81 0.91 -3.72
N ALA A 23 14.47 1.43 -4.76
CA ALA A 23 14.70 2.87 -4.92
C ALA A 23 13.41 3.68 -5.02
N PHE A 24 12.32 3.08 -5.51
CA PHE A 24 10.99 3.70 -5.51
C PHE A 24 10.27 3.52 -4.16
N VAL A 25 10.24 2.28 -3.66
CA VAL A 25 9.41 1.89 -2.52
C VAL A 25 9.91 2.48 -1.20
N ILE A 26 11.23 2.51 -0.95
CA ILE A 26 11.78 3.02 0.32
C ILE A 26 11.37 4.50 0.54
N PRO A 27 11.59 5.42 -0.41
CA PRO A 27 11.12 6.79 -0.26
C PRO A 27 9.61 6.90 -0.09
N SER A 28 8.82 6.08 -0.79
CA SER A 28 7.36 6.07 -0.62
C SER A 28 6.96 5.72 0.80
N PHE A 29 7.62 4.77 1.47
CA PHE A 29 7.36 4.47 2.87
C PHE A 29 7.80 5.58 3.82
N MET A 30 8.89 6.29 3.51
CA MET A 30 9.37 7.41 4.34
C MET A 30 8.44 8.63 4.28
N GLN A 31 7.61 8.75 3.25
CA GLN A 31 6.59 9.80 3.12
C GLN A 31 5.29 9.48 3.87
N ILE A 32 5.12 8.23 4.33
CA ILE A 32 3.95 7.85 5.11
C ILE A 32 4.19 8.37 6.54
N GLU A 33 3.59 9.53 6.85
CA GLU A 33 3.50 10.05 8.23
C GLU A 33 2.57 9.19 9.11
N GLU A 34 1.78 8.28 8.51
CA GLU A 34 0.97 7.32 9.26
C GLU A 34 1.85 6.26 9.95
N THR A 35 1.53 5.98 11.21
CA THR A 35 2.19 4.92 11.97
C THR A 35 2.05 3.57 11.27
N ILE A 36 3.14 2.79 11.22
CA ILE A 36 3.21 1.48 10.56
C ILE A 36 2.20 0.52 11.21
N ASN A 37 0.99 0.46 10.65
CA ASN A 37 -0.02 -0.51 11.01
C ASN A 37 -0.07 -1.65 9.98
N ILE A 38 -0.85 -2.70 10.27
CA ILE A 38 -0.89 -3.87 9.41
C ILE A 38 -1.45 -3.60 8.01
N VAL A 39 -2.30 -2.58 7.87
CA VAL A 39 -2.84 -2.13 6.59
C VAL A 39 -1.74 -1.48 5.76
N VAL A 40 -0.95 -0.57 6.34
CA VAL A 40 0.20 0.08 5.70
C VAL A 40 1.24 -0.94 5.26
N ILE A 41 1.57 -1.92 6.11
CA ILE A 41 2.49 -3.02 5.75
C ILE A 41 1.93 -3.83 4.57
N THR A 42 0.66 -4.21 4.63
CA THR A 42 0.03 -5.01 3.57
C THR A 42 -0.02 -4.26 2.23
N GLN A 43 -0.43 -2.99 2.26
CA GLN A 43 -0.44 -2.12 1.08
C GLN A 43 0.97 -1.91 0.52
N GLY A 44 1.93 -1.70 1.40
CA GLY A 44 3.33 -1.52 1.02
C GLY A 44 3.97 -2.77 0.41
N LEU A 45 3.64 -3.97 0.92
CA LEU A 45 4.05 -5.24 0.33
C LEU A 45 3.41 -5.45 -1.06
N ASN A 46 2.13 -5.11 -1.21
CA ASN A 46 1.44 -5.15 -2.50
C ASN A 46 2.05 -4.16 -3.49
N LEU A 47 2.33 -2.93 -3.07
CA LEU A 47 3.00 -1.90 -3.87
C LEU A 47 4.39 -2.40 -4.33
N THR A 48 5.15 -3.01 -3.42
CA THR A 48 6.46 -3.61 -3.74
C THR A 48 6.32 -4.66 -4.83
N MET A 49 5.35 -5.57 -4.70
CA MET A 49 5.11 -6.63 -5.68
C MET A 49 4.71 -6.06 -7.05
N THR A 50 3.77 -5.11 -7.09
CA THR A 50 3.32 -4.49 -8.35
C THR A 50 4.45 -3.72 -9.03
N THR A 51 5.21 -2.93 -8.27
CA THR A 51 6.35 -2.17 -8.80
C THR A 51 7.42 -3.11 -9.33
N PHE A 52 7.72 -4.21 -8.64
CA PHE A 52 8.66 -5.21 -9.11
C PHE A 52 8.22 -5.89 -10.42
N MET A 53 6.94 -6.22 -10.57
CA MET A 53 6.42 -6.77 -11.82
C MET A 53 6.59 -5.79 -12.98
N VAL A 54 6.24 -4.52 -12.77
CA VAL A 54 6.39 -3.48 -13.79
C VAL A 54 7.87 -3.27 -14.13
N ALA A 55 8.74 -3.14 -13.13
CA ALA A 55 10.18 -2.98 -13.32
C ALA A 55 10.80 -4.18 -14.06
N THR A 56 10.36 -5.40 -13.75
CA THR A 56 10.79 -6.63 -14.44
C THR A 56 10.36 -6.61 -15.90
N ALA A 57 9.12 -6.22 -16.19
CA ALA A 57 8.64 -6.07 -17.57
C ALA A 57 9.48 -5.07 -18.36
N HIS A 58 9.81 -3.91 -17.77
CA HIS A 58 10.69 -2.91 -18.40
C HIS A 58 12.10 -3.47 -18.64
N ALA A 59 12.69 -4.11 -17.63
CA ALA A 59 14.03 -4.67 -17.71
C ALA A 59 14.13 -5.78 -18.78
N VAL A 60 13.12 -6.66 -18.87
CA VAL A 60 13.14 -7.81 -19.78
C VAL A 60 12.71 -7.44 -21.19
N LEU A 61 11.67 -6.62 -21.36
CA LEU A 61 11.11 -6.30 -22.68
C LEU A 61 11.85 -5.17 -23.39
N LEU A 62 12.45 -4.23 -22.65
CA LEU A 62 13.12 -3.06 -23.22
C LEU A 62 14.61 -3.07 -22.90
N GLY A 63 14.98 -3.29 -21.63
CA GLY A 63 16.37 -3.23 -21.17
C GLY A 63 17.27 -4.31 -21.77
N LEU A 64 16.86 -5.58 -21.71
CA LEU A 64 17.62 -6.71 -22.26
C LEU A 64 17.82 -6.60 -23.78
N PRO A 65 16.78 -6.35 -24.61
CA PRO A 65 16.97 -6.13 -26.04
C PRO A 65 17.90 -4.96 -26.33
N LEU A 66 17.77 -3.83 -25.62
CA LEU A 66 18.65 -2.68 -25.79
C LEU A 66 20.12 -3.04 -25.49
N TYR A 67 20.38 -3.73 -24.38
CA TYR A 67 21.72 -4.20 -24.05
C TYR A 67 22.28 -5.17 -25.10
N LEU A 68 21.47 -6.13 -25.58
CA LEU A 68 21.89 -7.09 -26.61
C LEU A 68 22.24 -6.38 -27.92
N LEU A 69 21.46 -5.39 -28.34
CA LEU A 69 21.74 -4.58 -29.53
C LEU A 69 23.06 -3.80 -29.41
N ILE A 70 23.31 -3.19 -28.25
CA ILE A 70 24.55 -2.44 -27.99
C ILE A 70 25.75 -3.40 -27.93
N SER A 71 25.62 -4.51 -27.20
CA SER A 71 26.68 -5.52 -27.03
C SER A 71 27.04 -6.24 -28.33
N ARG A 72 26.14 -6.25 -29.32
CA ARG A 72 26.45 -6.76 -30.67
C ARG A 72 27.42 -5.84 -31.42
N LYS A 73 27.39 -4.53 -31.15
CA LYS A 73 28.21 -3.52 -31.82
C LYS A 73 29.47 -3.13 -31.03
N ARG A 74 29.47 -3.33 -29.71
CA ARG A 74 30.61 -3.02 -28.83
C ARG A 74 30.94 -4.22 -27.97
N SER A 75 32.22 -4.61 -27.95
CA SER A 75 32.72 -5.72 -27.14
C SER A 75 32.56 -5.49 -25.64
N HIS A 76 32.55 -4.23 -25.20
CA HIS A 76 32.38 -3.85 -23.79
C HIS A 76 31.35 -2.73 -23.65
N VAL A 77 30.24 -3.03 -22.98
CA VAL A 77 29.24 -2.02 -22.61
C VAL A 77 29.72 -1.35 -21.33
N GLY A 78 30.08 -0.06 -21.43
CA GLY A 78 30.53 0.74 -20.29
C GLY A 78 29.41 1.08 -19.31
N ILE A 79 29.79 1.48 -18.09
CA ILE A 79 28.86 1.89 -17.03
C ILE A 79 27.90 3.01 -17.50
N ALA A 80 28.42 4.00 -18.23
CA ALA A 80 27.62 5.11 -18.77
C ALA A 80 26.56 4.64 -19.77
N ALA A 81 26.87 3.64 -20.59
CA ALA A 81 25.91 3.10 -21.55
C ALA A 81 24.77 2.35 -20.85
N CYS A 82 25.08 1.59 -19.79
CA CYS A 82 24.06 0.95 -18.97
C CYS A 82 23.23 1.97 -18.17
N ALA A 83 23.86 3.01 -17.61
CA ALA A 83 23.18 4.06 -16.85
C ALA A 83 22.20 4.87 -17.73
N LEU A 84 22.68 5.37 -18.88
CA LEU A 84 21.85 6.12 -19.83
C LEU A 84 20.80 5.23 -20.52
N GLY A 85 21.16 3.99 -20.83
CA GLY A 85 20.21 3.01 -21.36
C GLY A 85 19.12 2.69 -20.35
N GLY A 86 19.48 2.50 -19.09
CA GLY A 86 18.54 2.32 -17.98
C GLY A 86 17.62 3.53 -17.82
N PHE A 87 18.17 4.75 -17.84
CA PHE A 87 17.38 5.99 -17.79
C PHE A 87 16.34 6.04 -18.93
N ALA A 88 16.78 5.78 -20.16
CA ALA A 88 15.88 5.77 -21.32
C ALA A 88 14.79 4.70 -21.18
N VAL A 89 15.14 3.49 -20.74
CA VAL A 89 14.19 2.39 -20.53
C VAL A 89 13.15 2.73 -19.47
N GLY A 90 13.55 3.38 -18.37
CA GLY A 90 12.64 3.83 -17.32
C GLY A 90 11.72 4.98 -17.76
N ALA A 91 12.28 5.96 -18.48
CA ALA A 91 11.56 7.17 -18.86
C ALA A 91 10.65 6.99 -20.11
N MET A 92 11.07 6.18 -21.08
CA MET A 92 10.48 6.16 -22.43
C MET A 92 9.01 5.72 -22.48
N PRO A 93 8.56 4.64 -21.81
CA PRO A 93 7.17 4.19 -21.93
C PRO A 93 6.18 5.24 -21.44
N PHE A 94 6.44 5.83 -20.27
CA PHE A 94 5.64 6.92 -19.74
C PHE A 94 5.79 8.19 -20.59
N GLY A 95 7.02 8.58 -20.93
CA GLY A 95 7.29 9.82 -21.66
C GLY A 95 6.61 9.88 -23.00
N VAL A 96 6.68 8.80 -23.78
CA VAL A 96 6.01 8.75 -25.09
C VAL A 96 4.49 8.81 -24.93
N LEU A 97 3.90 8.05 -24.00
CA LEU A 97 2.46 8.05 -23.78
C LEU A 97 1.94 9.40 -23.26
N ALA A 98 2.61 9.97 -22.27
CA ALA A 98 2.25 11.26 -21.69
C ALA A 98 2.42 12.40 -22.72
N LEU A 99 3.48 12.37 -23.52
CA LEU A 99 3.69 13.36 -24.59
C LEU A 99 2.61 13.26 -25.67
N ILE A 100 2.25 12.05 -26.12
CA ILE A 100 1.17 11.85 -27.08
C ILE A 100 -0.16 12.37 -26.51
N SER A 101 -0.45 12.09 -25.24
CA SER A 101 -1.67 12.59 -24.58
C SER A 101 -1.69 14.12 -24.49
N MET A 102 -0.55 14.74 -24.18
CA MET A 102 -0.41 16.18 -24.05
C MET A 102 -0.53 16.91 -25.39
N ILE A 103 0.01 16.34 -26.47
CA ILE A 103 -0.05 16.90 -27.83
C ILE A 103 -1.40 16.61 -28.51
N GLY A 104 -2.01 15.46 -28.21
CA GLY A 104 -3.25 14.99 -28.82
C GLY A 104 -4.55 15.57 -28.26
N GLY A 105 -4.48 16.52 -27.31
CA GLY A 105 -5.67 17.14 -26.70
C GLY A 105 -6.47 16.21 -25.79
N GLY A 106 -5.84 15.17 -25.22
CA GLY A 106 -6.48 14.27 -24.27
C GLY A 106 -6.98 15.03 -23.04
N THR A 107 -8.22 14.78 -22.63
CA THR A 107 -8.88 15.43 -21.49
C THR A 107 -8.00 15.36 -20.24
N PRO A 108 -7.55 16.50 -19.69
CA PRO A 108 -6.82 16.50 -18.44
C PRO A 108 -7.81 16.15 -17.33
N THR A 109 -7.83 14.90 -16.89
CA THR A 109 -8.43 14.57 -15.61
C THR A 109 -7.59 15.25 -14.55
N THR A 110 -8.19 16.30 -13.96
CA THR A 110 -7.75 17.16 -12.86
C THR A 110 -6.99 18.47 -13.19
N ILE A 111 -7.79 19.55 -13.25
CA ILE A 111 -7.54 20.94 -12.78
C ILE A 111 -6.66 21.86 -13.67
N ASN A 112 -7.27 22.65 -14.60
CA ASN A 112 -7.76 24.01 -14.33
C ASN A 112 -8.35 24.72 -15.59
N TRP A 113 -9.48 25.39 -15.39
CA TRP A 113 -10.42 25.95 -16.38
C TRP A 113 -10.12 27.42 -16.74
N PHE A 114 -8.88 27.82 -17.01
CA PHE A 114 -8.60 29.21 -17.42
C PHE A 114 -7.64 29.29 -18.61
N ASN A 115 -8.19 29.69 -19.75
CA ASN A 115 -7.52 30.29 -20.92
C ASN A 115 -6.66 29.41 -21.85
N GLY A 116 -7.17 28.26 -22.31
CA GLY A 116 -6.88 27.73 -23.66
C GLY A 116 -5.41 27.41 -24.04
N ALA A 117 -4.47 27.54 -23.11
CA ALA A 117 -3.07 27.16 -23.23
C ALA A 117 -2.79 26.08 -22.18
N PRO A 118 -2.08 24.99 -22.50
CA PRO A 118 -1.65 24.04 -21.49
C PRO A 118 -0.83 24.82 -20.44
N PRO A 119 -1.20 24.79 -19.15
CA PRO A 119 -0.50 25.56 -18.15
C PRO A 119 0.98 25.13 -18.12
N PRO A 120 1.95 26.06 -17.93
CA PRO A 120 3.37 25.73 -17.83
C PRO A 120 3.67 24.69 -16.74
N PHE A 121 2.76 24.53 -15.79
CA PHE A 121 2.77 23.49 -14.76
C PHE A 121 2.76 22.05 -15.31
N GLY A 122 2.07 21.78 -16.43
CA GLY A 122 2.02 20.43 -17.00
C GLY A 122 3.36 19.95 -17.56
N TRP A 123 4.17 20.86 -18.12
CA TRP A 123 5.52 20.54 -18.59
C TRP A 123 6.48 20.27 -17.43
N ILE A 124 6.34 21.02 -16.33
CA ILE A 124 7.15 20.80 -15.12
C ILE A 124 6.85 19.44 -14.52
N GLU A 125 5.57 19.07 -14.38
CA GLU A 125 5.16 17.77 -13.87
C GLU A 125 5.60 16.62 -14.81
N TYR A 126 5.48 16.80 -16.13
CA TYR A 126 5.98 15.85 -17.12
C TYR A 126 7.50 15.61 -17.01
N VAL A 127 8.29 16.69 -16.97
CA VAL A 127 9.76 16.60 -16.84
C VAL A 127 10.16 16.03 -15.48
N SER A 128 9.48 16.42 -14.40
CA SER A 128 9.72 15.90 -13.06
C SER A 128 9.45 14.40 -12.98
N THR A 129 8.31 13.95 -13.53
CA THR A 129 7.95 12.53 -13.57
C THR A 129 8.92 11.74 -14.44
N LEU A 130 9.33 12.29 -15.58
CA LEU A 130 10.36 11.67 -16.41
C LEU A 130 11.70 11.58 -15.73
N GLY A 131 12.11 12.62 -15.02
CA GLY A 131 13.32 12.65 -14.22
C GLY A 131 13.29 11.57 -13.15
N LEU A 132 12.17 11.42 -12.44
CA LEU A 132 11.97 10.37 -11.44
C LEU A 132 12.05 8.97 -12.06
N LEU A 133 11.21 8.66 -13.05
CA LEU A 133 11.18 7.34 -13.69
C LEU A 133 12.51 6.99 -14.37
N GLY A 134 13.14 7.98 -15.02
CA GLY A 134 14.47 7.84 -15.60
C GLY A 134 15.54 7.61 -14.53
N SER A 135 15.48 8.29 -13.39
CA SER A 135 16.43 8.06 -12.29
C SER A 135 16.32 6.64 -11.69
N LEU A 136 15.10 6.11 -11.57
CA LEU A 136 14.88 4.71 -11.17
C LEU A 136 15.45 3.73 -12.21
N GLY A 137 15.23 4.02 -13.49
CA GLY A 137 15.82 3.28 -14.59
C GLY A 137 17.35 3.32 -14.59
N LEU A 138 17.95 4.46 -14.23
CA LEU A 138 19.39 4.64 -14.09
C LEU A 138 19.94 3.74 -12.97
N VAL A 139 19.29 3.69 -11.80
CA VAL A 139 19.65 2.77 -10.70
C VAL A 139 19.60 1.31 -11.18
N GLY A 140 18.56 0.95 -11.92
CA GLY A 140 18.47 -0.37 -12.56
C GLY A 140 19.63 -0.63 -13.53
N GLY A 141 19.97 0.33 -14.38
CA GLY A 141 21.08 0.23 -15.35
C GLY A 141 22.45 0.06 -14.69
N LEU A 142 22.73 0.80 -13.61
CA LEU A 142 23.95 0.65 -12.82
C LEU A 142 24.02 -0.73 -12.15
N THR A 143 22.91 -1.18 -11.57
CA THR A 143 22.83 -2.49 -10.92
C THR A 143 23.03 -3.62 -11.93
N PHE A 144 22.42 -3.50 -13.12
CA PHE A 144 22.62 -4.43 -14.22
C PHE A 144 24.10 -4.52 -14.61
N TRP A 145 24.76 -3.36 -14.77
CA TRP A 145 26.19 -3.30 -15.11
C TRP A 145 27.06 -3.96 -14.03
N ALA A 146 26.78 -3.72 -12.75
CA ALA A 146 27.50 -4.37 -11.66
C ALA A 146 27.29 -5.89 -11.68
N ALA A 147 26.05 -6.36 -11.87
CA ALA A 147 25.71 -7.77 -11.89
C ALA A 147 26.41 -8.54 -13.05
N ILE A 148 26.50 -7.94 -14.24
CA ILE A 148 27.22 -8.57 -15.37
C ILE A 148 28.73 -8.59 -15.14
N ARG A 149 29.31 -7.58 -14.46
CA ARG A 149 30.74 -7.54 -14.13
C ARG A 149 31.12 -8.60 -13.10
N ILE A 150 30.30 -8.77 -12.07
CA ILE A 150 30.49 -9.80 -11.04
C ILE A 150 30.34 -11.21 -11.62
N SER A 151 29.46 -11.40 -12.60
CA SER A 151 29.30 -12.70 -13.28
C SER A 151 30.45 -13.02 -14.24
N GLY A 152 31.09 -11.99 -14.81
CA GLY A 152 32.17 -12.17 -15.79
C GLY A 152 33.54 -12.55 -15.20
N SER A 153 33.75 -12.38 -13.89
CA SER A 153 35.02 -12.73 -13.24
C SER A 153 35.15 -14.22 -12.92
N ASP A 154 34.04 -14.96 -12.92
CA ASP A 154 34.02 -16.40 -12.65
C ASP A 154 32.79 -17.00 -13.34
N GLU A 155 32.93 -17.47 -14.59
CA GLU A 155 31.80 -17.94 -15.41
C GLU A 155 30.97 -19.05 -14.73
N ARG A 156 31.50 -19.70 -13.69
CA ARG A 156 30.83 -20.74 -12.90
C ARG A 156 30.09 -20.22 -11.65
N SER A 157 30.16 -18.92 -11.36
CA SER A 157 29.62 -18.32 -10.14
C SER A 157 28.11 -18.14 -10.23
N TRP A 158 27.39 -19.00 -9.50
CA TRP A 158 25.93 -18.94 -9.34
C TRP A 158 25.45 -17.83 -8.41
N ARG A 159 26.33 -16.96 -7.89
CA ARG A 159 25.99 -15.94 -6.88
C ARG A 159 24.92 -14.97 -7.37
N VAL A 160 25.09 -14.44 -8.58
CA VAL A 160 24.14 -13.47 -9.18
C VAL A 160 22.80 -14.13 -9.46
N VAL A 161 22.81 -15.37 -9.95
CA VAL A 161 21.58 -16.13 -10.22
C VAL A 161 20.86 -16.47 -8.90
N SER A 162 21.59 -16.93 -7.89
CA SER A 162 21.04 -17.26 -6.57
C SER A 162 20.45 -16.03 -5.88
N ALA A 163 21.15 -14.89 -5.93
CA ALA A 163 20.64 -13.62 -5.41
C ALA A 163 19.36 -13.19 -6.14
N ALA A 164 19.36 -13.24 -7.48
CA ALA A 164 18.18 -12.90 -8.27
C ALA A 164 16.98 -13.80 -7.92
N VAL A 165 17.20 -15.12 -7.79
CA VAL A 165 16.15 -16.07 -7.40
C VAL A 165 15.65 -15.79 -5.99
N LEU A 166 16.54 -15.63 -5.00
CA LEU A 166 16.16 -15.38 -3.61
C LEU A 166 15.38 -14.08 -3.46
N LEU A 167 15.82 -13.00 -4.10
CA LEU A 167 15.15 -11.70 -4.03
C LEU A 167 13.80 -11.73 -4.76
N THR A 168 13.74 -12.35 -5.93
CA THR A 168 12.47 -12.54 -6.67
C THR A 168 11.48 -13.36 -5.83
N CYS A 169 11.91 -14.49 -5.28
CA CYS A 169 11.09 -15.30 -4.38
C CYS A 169 10.67 -14.49 -3.15
N GLY A 170 11.57 -13.70 -2.56
CA GLY A 170 11.27 -12.82 -1.44
C GLY A 170 10.11 -11.86 -1.74
N VAL A 171 10.14 -11.17 -2.89
CA VAL A 171 9.08 -10.23 -3.28
C VAL A 171 7.70 -10.91 -3.37
N PHE A 172 7.62 -12.15 -3.84
CA PHE A 172 6.35 -12.86 -4.00
C PHE A 172 5.91 -13.66 -2.76
N VAL A 173 6.86 -14.15 -1.96
CA VAL A 173 6.59 -14.98 -0.78
C VAL A 173 6.32 -14.12 0.45
N LEU A 174 7.03 -12.99 0.61
CA LEU A 174 6.89 -12.13 1.79
C LEU A 174 5.45 -11.63 2.00
N PRO A 175 4.70 -11.17 0.97
CA PRO A 175 3.29 -10.82 1.11
C PRO A 175 2.40 -11.99 1.55
N VAL A 176 2.79 -13.23 1.29
CA VAL A 176 2.02 -14.43 1.67
C VAL A 176 2.34 -14.87 3.09
N VAL A 177 3.62 -14.79 3.49
CA VAL A 177 4.10 -15.24 4.81
C VAL A 177 3.79 -14.22 5.90
N VAL A 178 3.94 -12.92 5.62
CA VAL A 178 3.73 -11.83 6.59
C VAL A 178 2.25 -11.48 6.74
N ARG A 179 1.39 -11.94 5.82
CA ARG A 179 -0.05 -11.69 5.90
C ARG A 179 -0.61 -12.29 7.18
N ASP A 180 -1.19 -11.43 8.01
CA ASP A 180 -1.97 -11.87 9.16
C ASP A 180 -3.18 -12.67 8.68
N LYS A 181 -3.26 -13.92 9.13
CA LYS A 181 -4.34 -14.87 8.76
C LYS A 181 -5.48 -14.87 9.78
N SER A 182 -5.35 -14.12 10.87
CA SER A 182 -6.42 -13.99 11.86
C SER A 182 -7.61 -13.22 11.30
N CYS A 183 -8.77 -13.35 11.95
CA CYS A 183 -9.98 -12.61 11.56
C CYS A 183 -9.86 -11.09 11.74
N HIS A 184 -8.80 -10.59 12.39
CA HIS A 184 -8.53 -9.17 12.55
C HIS A 184 -7.94 -8.54 11.28
N ASN A 185 -7.45 -9.35 10.34
CA ASN A 185 -7.08 -8.87 9.03
C ASN A 185 -8.29 -8.90 8.10
N LEU A 186 -8.95 -7.74 7.93
CA LEU A 186 -10.07 -7.54 7.00
C LEU A 186 -9.75 -8.03 5.59
N PHE A 187 -8.48 -7.94 5.18
CA PHE A 187 -8.02 -8.33 3.86
C PHE A 187 -7.36 -9.71 3.84
N ARG A 188 -7.61 -10.62 4.80
CA ARG A 188 -7.00 -11.97 4.78
C ARG A 188 -7.47 -12.81 3.58
N ASP A 189 -8.74 -12.64 3.21
CA ASP A 189 -9.41 -13.39 2.15
C ASP A 189 -9.57 -12.43 0.96
N SER A 190 -8.55 -12.30 0.12
CA SER A 190 -8.52 -11.36 -1.04
C SER A 190 -9.63 -11.58 -2.08
N ARG A 191 -10.53 -12.54 -1.84
CA ARG A 191 -11.68 -12.89 -2.68
C ARG A 191 -13.02 -12.41 -2.11
N THR A 192 -13.08 -12.02 -0.83
CA THR A 192 -14.32 -11.56 -0.20
C THR A 192 -14.35 -10.04 -0.11
N PRO A 193 -15.36 -9.37 -0.69
CA PRO A 193 -15.49 -7.93 -0.57
C PRO A 193 -15.78 -7.58 0.90
N VAL A 194 -14.89 -6.81 1.52
CA VAL A 194 -15.10 -6.23 2.84
C VAL A 194 -16.13 -5.13 2.72
N ARG A 195 -17.29 -5.29 3.38
CA ARG A 195 -18.36 -4.28 3.36
C ARG A 195 -18.49 -3.61 4.71
N LEU A 196 -18.19 -2.32 4.76
CA LEU A 196 -18.50 -1.47 5.90
C LEU A 196 -20.02 -1.36 6.05
N GLN A 197 -20.57 -1.88 7.13
CA GLN A 197 -22.01 -1.88 7.40
C GLN A 197 -22.43 -0.69 8.24
N VAL A 198 -21.73 -0.44 9.34
CA VAL A 198 -21.99 0.65 10.26
C VAL A 198 -20.71 1.44 10.48
N HIS A 199 -20.86 2.75 10.50
CA HIS A 199 -19.81 3.68 10.83
C HIS A 199 -20.39 4.72 11.79
N ALA A 200 -19.73 4.90 12.91
CA ALA A 200 -20.17 5.80 13.95
C ALA A 200 -18.98 6.48 14.62
N ASN A 201 -19.27 7.66 15.15
CA ASN A 201 -18.37 8.39 16.01
C ASN A 201 -18.75 8.10 17.45
N LEU A 202 -17.77 7.73 18.27
CA LEU A 202 -17.93 7.37 19.66
C LEU A 202 -17.19 8.42 20.52
N ARG A 203 -17.95 9.31 21.16
CA ARG A 203 -17.44 10.40 22.02
C ARG A 203 -17.19 9.91 23.45
N VAL A 204 -16.38 8.85 23.58
CA VAL A 204 -15.91 8.36 24.87
C VAL A 204 -14.74 9.22 25.33
N PRO A 205 -14.71 9.68 26.60
CA PRO A 205 -13.59 10.44 27.11
C PRO A 205 -12.27 9.65 27.02
N PRO A 206 -11.14 10.26 26.62
CA PRO A 206 -9.87 9.56 26.44
C PRO A 206 -9.38 8.76 27.67
N GLU A 207 -9.70 9.23 28.87
CA GLU A 207 -9.44 8.62 30.17
C GLU A 207 -10.23 7.33 30.41
N GLU A 208 -11.38 7.16 29.75
CA GLU A 208 -12.22 5.97 29.85
C GLU A 208 -11.83 4.88 28.83
N TRP A 209 -10.74 5.06 28.08
CA TRP A 209 -10.28 4.05 27.11
C TRP A 209 -10.12 2.65 27.70
N LYS A 210 -9.54 2.53 28.90
CA LYS A 210 -9.39 1.22 29.56
C LYS A 210 -10.75 0.56 29.85
N LYS A 211 -11.76 1.36 30.17
CA LYS A 211 -13.12 0.87 30.40
C LYS A 211 -13.75 0.42 29.08
N LEU A 212 -13.53 1.15 27.98
CA LEU A 212 -13.92 0.72 26.64
C LEU A 212 -13.26 -0.60 26.22
N GLU A 213 -11.95 -0.75 26.44
CA GLU A 213 -11.24 -2.00 26.17
C GLU A 213 -11.79 -3.18 26.99
N GLN A 214 -12.18 -2.92 28.24
CA GLN A 214 -12.78 -3.93 29.10
C GLN A 214 -14.19 -4.31 28.63
N THR A 215 -15.04 -3.33 28.29
CA THR A 215 -16.36 -3.57 27.71
C THR A 215 -16.26 -4.43 26.45
N PHE A 216 -15.31 -4.14 25.57
CA PHE A 216 -15.06 -4.94 24.37
C PHE A 216 -14.55 -6.34 24.71
N ALA A 217 -13.72 -6.48 25.74
CA ALA A 217 -13.23 -7.79 26.19
C ALA A 217 -14.37 -8.67 26.70
N ASP A 218 -15.20 -8.12 27.58
CA ASP A 218 -16.32 -8.83 28.22
C ASP A 218 -17.37 -9.21 27.17
N PHE A 219 -17.72 -8.26 26.28
CA PHE A 219 -18.62 -8.53 25.17
C PHE A 219 -18.06 -9.58 24.21
N GLY A 220 -16.77 -9.46 23.86
CA GLY A 220 -16.07 -10.41 23.01
C GLY A 220 -16.08 -11.82 23.59
N GLN A 221 -15.79 -11.95 24.89
CA GLN A 221 -15.85 -13.23 25.59
C GLN A 221 -17.27 -13.81 25.60
N ALA A 222 -18.29 -13.00 25.90
CA ALA A 222 -19.69 -13.43 25.94
C ALA A 222 -20.22 -13.89 24.56
N GLN A 223 -19.70 -13.32 23.48
CA GLN A 223 -20.13 -13.58 22.10
C GLN A 223 -19.15 -14.46 21.31
N ALA A 224 -18.16 -15.07 21.99
CA ALA A 224 -17.11 -15.88 21.39
C ALA A 224 -16.36 -15.20 20.23
N LEU A 225 -16.06 -13.90 20.39
CA LEU A 225 -15.28 -13.08 19.47
C LEU A 225 -13.82 -13.00 19.92
N SER A 226 -12.90 -13.05 18.98
CA SER A 226 -11.49 -12.77 19.20
C SER A 226 -11.29 -11.26 19.38
N ILE A 227 -10.55 -10.87 20.42
CA ILE A 227 -10.19 -9.48 20.69
C ILE A 227 -8.74 -9.19 20.32
N ARG A 228 -8.48 -8.01 19.78
CA ARG A 228 -7.13 -7.46 19.60
C ARG A 228 -7.10 -6.03 20.11
N ARG A 229 -6.00 -5.67 20.78
CA ARG A 229 -5.72 -4.33 21.25
C ARG A 229 -4.38 -3.90 20.70
N ASN A 230 -4.31 -2.70 20.14
CA ASN A 230 -3.07 -2.14 19.65
C ASN A 230 -2.92 -0.73 20.21
N VAL A 231 -1.71 -0.38 20.64
CA VAL A 231 -1.37 0.96 21.09
C VAL A 231 -0.03 1.32 20.49
N HIS A 232 0.06 2.52 19.92
CA HIS A 232 1.29 3.08 19.43
C HIS A 232 1.60 4.39 20.15
N SER A 233 2.81 4.50 20.66
CA SER A 233 3.30 5.67 21.39
C SER A 233 4.61 6.17 20.80
N GLN A 234 4.73 7.48 20.63
CA GLN A 234 5.96 8.17 20.22
C GLN A 234 6.28 9.25 21.26
N ASP A 235 7.54 9.30 21.71
CA ASP A 235 8.03 10.26 22.69
C ASP A 235 7.16 10.33 23.97
N GLY A 236 6.68 9.16 24.41
CA GLY A 236 5.82 9.03 25.60
C GLY A 236 4.35 9.41 25.38
N ASN A 237 3.96 9.91 24.21
CA ASN A 237 2.58 10.25 23.87
C ASN A 237 1.92 9.14 23.06
N VAL A 238 0.67 8.78 23.39
CA VAL A 238 -0.12 7.88 22.54
C VAL A 238 -0.49 8.62 21.27
N ILE A 239 -0.08 8.07 20.14
CA ILE A 239 -0.42 8.59 18.81
C ILE A 239 -1.67 7.92 18.29
N TRP A 240 -1.74 6.60 18.40
CA TRP A 240 -2.88 5.82 17.92
C TRP A 240 -3.15 4.65 18.85
N ARG A 241 -4.42 4.29 18.99
CA ARG A 241 -4.84 3.08 19.72
C ARG A 241 -6.10 2.52 19.10
N SER A 242 -6.25 1.20 19.16
CA SER A 242 -7.42 0.50 18.67
C SER A 242 -7.79 -0.70 19.52
N VAL A 243 -9.08 -1.00 19.55
CA VAL A 243 -9.62 -2.27 20.03
C VAL A 243 -10.53 -2.85 18.96
N SER A 244 -10.32 -4.12 18.61
CA SER A 244 -11.12 -4.80 17.59
C SER A 244 -11.64 -6.14 18.08
N LEU A 245 -12.83 -6.51 17.62
CA LEU A 245 -13.48 -7.80 17.81
C LEU A 245 -13.73 -8.44 16.46
N CYS A 246 -13.50 -9.74 16.34
CA CYS A 246 -13.82 -10.47 15.12
C CYS A 246 -14.14 -11.93 15.37
N ASN A 247 -14.75 -12.57 14.38
CA ASN A 247 -14.82 -14.01 14.32
C ASN A 247 -14.69 -14.51 12.88
N ASP A 248 -14.51 -15.82 12.73
CA ASP A 248 -14.46 -16.46 11.41
C ASP A 248 -15.83 -16.57 10.72
N ALA A 249 -16.92 -16.30 11.45
CA ALA A 249 -18.27 -16.27 10.90
C ALA A 249 -18.48 -15.08 9.95
N GLY A 250 -17.69 -14.02 10.10
CA GLY A 250 -17.59 -12.95 9.11
C GLY A 250 -17.98 -11.57 9.60
N ILE A 251 -17.78 -11.26 10.89
CA ILE A 251 -17.84 -9.88 11.40
C ILE A 251 -16.49 -9.41 11.89
N SER A 252 -16.22 -8.13 11.67
CA SER A 252 -15.17 -7.40 12.34
C SER A 252 -15.73 -6.07 12.83
N ILE A 253 -15.46 -5.75 14.09
CA ILE A 253 -15.82 -4.50 14.74
C ILE A 253 -14.50 -3.87 15.18
N SER A 254 -14.26 -2.60 14.87
CA SER A 254 -13.09 -1.87 15.36
C SER A 254 -13.51 -0.55 15.98
N VAL A 255 -12.85 -0.16 17.06
CA VAL A 255 -12.80 1.21 17.54
C VAL A 255 -11.38 1.70 17.42
N ASP A 256 -11.21 2.79 16.70
CA ASP A 256 -9.93 3.42 16.42
C ASP A 256 -9.92 4.83 17.02
N ASP A 257 -8.87 5.16 17.77
CA ASP A 257 -8.64 6.48 18.33
C ASP A 257 -7.29 7.02 17.85
N GLU A 258 -7.34 8.25 17.34
CA GLU A 258 -6.22 8.96 16.72
C GLU A 258 -5.93 10.29 17.44
N PRO A 259 -5.44 10.28 18.70
CA PRO A 259 -5.14 11.50 19.46
C PRO A 259 -4.24 12.51 18.73
N TRP A 260 -3.37 12.02 17.84
CA TRP A 260 -2.51 12.89 17.04
C TRP A 260 -3.29 13.79 16.07
N LEU A 261 -4.35 13.28 15.44
CA LEU A 261 -5.17 14.04 14.49
C LEU A 261 -5.93 15.16 15.18
N ALA A 262 -6.41 14.92 16.41
CA ALA A 262 -7.07 15.94 17.21
C ALA A 262 -6.16 17.15 17.50
N ARG A 263 -4.82 16.94 17.55
CA ARG A 263 -3.84 18.04 17.76
C ARG A 263 -3.65 18.91 16.52
N ILE A 264 -3.78 18.33 15.32
CA ILE A 264 -3.55 19.02 14.03
C ILE A 264 -4.86 19.58 13.47
N HIS A 265 -5.98 18.90 13.72
CA HIS A 265 -7.31 19.24 13.24
C HIS A 265 -8.28 19.34 14.43
N PRO A 266 -8.50 20.54 14.98
CA PRO A 266 -9.36 20.73 16.16
C PRO A 266 -10.80 20.25 15.94
N THR A 267 -11.32 20.36 14.71
CA THR A 267 -12.66 19.86 14.34
C THR A 267 -12.79 18.34 14.44
N ARG A 268 -11.70 17.59 14.29
CA ARG A 268 -11.66 16.13 14.50
C ARG A 268 -11.64 15.76 15.98
N ALA A 269 -11.16 16.64 16.86
CA ALA A 269 -11.20 16.39 18.30
C ALA A 269 -12.65 16.23 18.80
N ASP A 270 -13.58 17.00 18.22
CA ASP A 270 -15.01 16.94 18.55
C ASP A 270 -15.72 15.71 17.95
N GLU A 271 -15.08 14.99 17.04
CA GLU A 271 -15.63 13.79 16.42
C GLU A 271 -15.45 12.53 17.27
N GLY A 272 -14.47 12.52 18.18
CA GLY A 272 -14.19 11.37 19.04
C GLY A 272 -13.58 10.18 18.29
N MET A 273 -13.75 8.99 18.87
CA MET A 273 -13.21 7.74 18.33
C MET A 273 -14.06 7.26 17.14
N THR A 274 -13.47 6.49 16.25
CA THR A 274 -14.19 5.90 15.10
C THR A 274 -14.57 4.46 15.39
N LEU A 275 -15.87 4.17 15.44
CA LEU A 275 -16.43 2.81 15.48
C LEU A 275 -16.81 2.36 14.07
N SER A 276 -16.25 1.25 13.62
CA SER A 276 -16.54 0.66 12.31
C SER A 276 -16.94 -0.81 12.46
N ILE A 277 -17.99 -1.21 11.75
CA ILE A 277 -18.48 -2.60 11.73
C ILE A 277 -18.51 -3.08 10.29
N TYR A 278 -17.79 -4.16 10.03
CA TYR A 278 -17.64 -4.78 8.74
C TYR A 278 -18.30 -6.15 8.69
N SER A 279 -18.96 -6.42 7.58
CA SER A 279 -19.33 -7.77 7.17
C SER A 279 -18.29 -8.28 6.16
N LEU A 280 -17.68 -9.41 6.49
CA LEU A 280 -16.63 -10.07 5.70
C LEU A 280 -17.19 -11.15 4.77
N ARG A 281 -18.43 -11.59 5.00
CA ARG A 281 -19.10 -12.62 4.20
C ARG A 281 -20.54 -12.20 3.87
N SER A 282 -20.91 -12.35 2.60
CA SER A 282 -22.30 -12.16 2.16
C SER A 282 -23.23 -13.16 2.85
N GLY A 283 -24.30 -12.67 3.47
CA GLY A 283 -25.33 -13.52 4.07
C GLY A 283 -25.19 -13.78 5.58
N TRP A 284 -24.12 -13.29 6.23
CA TRP A 284 -24.07 -13.30 7.70
C TRP A 284 -24.92 -12.15 8.26
N ASP A 285 -25.89 -12.48 9.11
CA ASP A 285 -26.77 -11.49 9.73
C ASP A 285 -26.04 -10.77 10.88
N TRP A 286 -25.41 -9.66 10.54
CA TRP A 286 -24.64 -8.84 11.47
C TRP A 286 -25.50 -8.00 12.40
N LYS A 287 -26.77 -7.82 12.06
CA LYS A 287 -27.64 -6.85 12.74
C LYS A 287 -27.88 -7.20 14.21
N PRO A 288 -28.19 -8.46 14.59
CA PRO A 288 -28.46 -8.80 15.98
C PRO A 288 -27.26 -8.52 16.90
N LEU A 289 -26.06 -8.94 16.50
CA LEU A 289 -24.85 -8.72 17.29
C LEU A 289 -24.51 -7.24 17.41
N THR A 290 -24.63 -6.49 16.32
CA THR A 290 -24.39 -5.04 16.32
C THR A 290 -25.40 -4.30 17.21
N ARG A 291 -26.69 -4.64 17.15
CA ARG A 291 -27.69 -4.04 18.04
C ARG A 291 -27.37 -4.31 19.51
N HIS A 292 -26.94 -5.53 19.83
CA HIS A 292 -26.55 -5.88 21.19
C HIS A 292 -25.34 -5.06 21.66
N LEU A 293 -24.26 -4.99 20.87
CA LEU A 293 -23.09 -4.18 21.20
C LEU A 293 -23.44 -2.71 21.39
N LEU A 294 -24.15 -2.11 20.42
CA LEU A 294 -24.53 -0.71 20.49
C LEU A 294 -25.46 -0.42 21.68
N GLY A 295 -26.32 -1.36 22.04
CA GLY A 295 -27.14 -1.28 23.25
C GLY A 295 -26.31 -1.30 24.54
N GLU A 296 -25.25 -2.11 24.61
CA GLU A 296 -24.32 -2.10 25.74
C GLU A 296 -23.52 -0.79 25.81
N LEU A 297 -23.06 -0.28 24.66
CA LEU A 297 -22.36 1.01 24.60
C LEU A 297 -23.27 2.16 25.03
N GLU A 298 -24.53 2.17 24.62
CA GLU A 298 -25.51 3.21 25.00
C GLU A 298 -25.81 3.19 26.51
N LYS A 299 -25.84 2.01 27.14
CA LYS A 299 -26.00 1.90 28.60
C LYS A 299 -24.83 2.50 29.37
N ILE A 300 -23.61 2.34 28.87
CA ILE A 300 -22.40 2.78 29.56
C ILE A 300 -22.10 4.25 29.24
N TRP A 301 -22.31 4.67 28.00
CA TRP A 301 -22.04 6.01 27.47
C TRP A 301 -23.26 6.53 26.70
N PRO A 302 -24.31 6.97 27.41
CA PRO A 302 -25.54 7.44 26.78
C PRO A 302 -25.28 8.65 25.88
N GLU A 303 -25.92 8.67 24.72
CA GLU A 303 -25.85 9.73 23.71
C GLU A 303 -24.43 10.04 23.20
N LYS A 304 -23.47 9.12 23.37
CA LYS A 304 -22.09 9.30 22.89
C LYS A 304 -21.85 8.70 21.51
N THR A 305 -22.81 7.98 20.94
CA THR A 305 -22.70 7.36 19.63
C THR A 305 -23.42 8.19 18.57
N THR A 306 -22.71 8.65 17.53
CA THR A 306 -23.29 9.36 16.39
C THR A 306 -23.05 8.58 15.11
N PHE A 307 -24.10 8.07 14.47
CA PHE A 307 -23.99 7.28 13.25
C PHE A 307 -23.79 8.16 12.02
N ARG A 308 -22.97 7.71 11.07
CA ARG A 308 -22.65 8.46 9.84
C ARG A 308 -22.85 7.65 8.57
N GLY A 309 -23.48 8.29 7.58
CA GLY A 309 -23.66 7.77 6.22
C GLY A 309 -22.42 7.95 5.33
N LEU A 310 -22.53 7.51 4.07
CA LEU A 310 -21.44 7.56 3.08
C LEU A 310 -20.99 8.99 2.75
N SER A 311 -21.91 9.94 2.73
CA SER A 311 -21.63 11.37 2.51
C SER A 311 -21.38 12.15 3.81
N GLY A 312 -21.14 11.46 4.93
CA GLY A 312 -20.87 12.06 6.24
C GLY A 312 -22.11 12.59 6.98
N GLN A 313 -23.31 12.43 6.41
CA GLN A 313 -24.57 12.82 7.05
C GLN A 313 -24.82 12.01 8.32
N ILE A 314 -25.41 12.64 9.32
CA ILE A 314 -25.82 11.97 10.56
C ILE A 314 -27.02 11.08 10.26
N LEU A 315 -26.96 9.84 10.74
CA LEU A 315 -28.03 8.86 10.59
C LEU A 315 -28.70 8.57 11.93
N LEU A 316 -30.00 8.24 11.88
CA LEU A 316 -30.67 7.61 13.01
C LEU A 316 -30.21 6.15 13.14
N PHE A 317 -30.35 5.60 14.34
CA PHE A 317 -29.96 4.21 14.63
C PHE A 317 -30.57 3.21 13.63
N GLU A 318 -31.88 3.28 13.39
CA GLU A 318 -32.54 2.34 12.46
C GLU A 318 -32.09 2.49 11.01
N ASP A 319 -31.68 3.70 10.59
CA ASP A 319 -31.11 3.91 9.27
C ASP A 319 -29.69 3.35 9.17
N ALA A 320 -28.87 3.50 10.22
CA ALA A 320 -27.57 2.85 10.29
C ALA A 320 -27.68 1.31 10.25
N MET A 321 -28.73 0.75 10.87
CA MET A 321 -29.00 -0.70 10.89
C MET A 321 -29.52 -1.26 9.56
N LYS A 322 -29.85 -0.41 8.57
CA LYS A 322 -30.10 -0.88 7.20
C LYS A 322 -28.81 -1.37 6.53
N GLY A 323 -27.65 -0.94 7.02
CA GLY A 323 -26.34 -1.18 6.43
C GLY A 323 -26.04 -0.19 5.31
N ARG A 324 -24.76 -0.01 4.99
CA ARG A 324 -24.38 0.71 3.77
C ARG A 324 -24.60 -0.21 2.55
N PRO A 325 -25.14 0.33 1.45
CA PRO A 325 -25.41 -0.44 0.23
C PRO A 325 -24.15 -1.10 -0.35
#